data_AF-A0A256HU29-F1
#
_entry.id   AF-A0A256HU29-F1
#
_cell.length_a   1.000
_cell.length_b   1.000
_cell.length_c   1.000
_cell.angle_alpha   90.00
_cell.angle_beta   90.00
_cell.angle_gamma   90.00
#
_symmetry.space_group_name_H-M   'P 1'
#
loop_
_entity.id
_entity.type
_entity.pdbx_description
1 polymer ?
#
loop_
_entity_poly.entity_id
_entity_poly.type
_entity_poly.pdbx_seq_one_letter_code
_entity_poly.pdbx_strand_id
1 'polypeptide(L)'
;MALSDPVSDVSTTLPSVRQVVLVPFRRRTYGVILYLALAFPLGIGYFVGTVVGLSLGISLSVLLIGLPILAATLGGVVVVAAAERVVARRLLGADIPAPSWGLSEASRLRDQVLTVLTNPVLWGSLIFVLSKLAIGVAAFTVIVVVLSVGLSLLGAPLYYDMPGTSVGVFLPEPIQRELSLVVPWEQFEVGISFIVRLTSWEVSTLPGALLLSVLGVFVLLLGMNILTAGGWICARWAELTLSPGKTAR
;
A
#
# COMPACT_ATOMS: atom_id res chain seq x y z
N MET A 1 -28.65 35.84 10.01
CA MET A 1 -28.92 34.60 9.25
C MET A 1 -27.61 34.19 8.62
N ALA A 2 -26.78 33.49 9.40
CA ALA A 2 -25.40 33.16 9.04
C ALA A 2 -25.36 31.75 8.44
N LEU A 3 -24.73 31.63 7.27
CA LEU A 3 -24.44 30.37 6.59
C LEU A 3 -23.40 29.62 7.44
N SER A 4 -23.80 28.49 8.02
CA SER A 4 -22.89 27.54 8.65
C SER A 4 -22.23 26.73 7.55
N ASP A 5 -21.05 27.17 7.11
CA ASP A 5 -20.18 26.40 6.21
C ASP A 5 -19.71 25.12 6.91
N PRO A 6 -20.00 23.91 6.37
CA PRO A 6 -19.55 22.64 6.96
C PRO A 6 -18.07 22.33 6.71
N VAL A 7 -17.27 23.32 6.26
CA VAL A 7 -15.87 23.13 5.81
C VAL A 7 -14.85 23.61 6.85
N SER A 8 -15.28 24.30 7.92
CA SER A 8 -14.39 24.85 8.95
C SER A 8 -13.94 23.84 10.04
N ASP A 9 -14.45 22.61 10.04
CA ASP A 9 -14.18 21.60 11.08
C ASP A 9 -13.25 20.44 10.62
N VAL A 10 -12.37 20.67 9.65
CA VAL A 10 -11.21 19.78 9.47
C VAL A 10 -10.17 20.15 10.51
N SER A 11 -10.38 19.68 11.73
CA SER A 11 -9.40 19.75 12.81
C SER A 11 -8.09 19.11 12.35
N THR A 12 -7.13 19.94 11.98
CA THR A 12 -5.72 19.63 11.68
C THR A 12 -4.96 19.24 12.95
N THR A 13 -5.56 18.38 13.77
CA THR A 13 -4.85 17.80 14.91
C THR A 13 -3.94 16.71 14.38
N LEU A 14 -2.62 16.96 14.40
CA LEU A 14 -1.62 15.91 14.28
C LEU A 14 -2.06 14.74 15.16
N PRO A 15 -2.04 13.49 14.66
CA PRO A 15 -2.54 12.34 15.39
C PRO A 15 -1.84 12.30 16.75
N SER A 16 -2.63 12.37 17.83
CA SER A 16 -2.10 12.37 19.19
C SER A 16 -1.23 11.13 19.37
N VAL A 17 -0.06 11.25 20.02
CA VAL A 17 0.84 10.12 20.32
C VAL A 17 0.08 8.94 20.95
N ARG A 18 -0.95 9.24 21.74
CA ARG A 18 -1.88 8.27 22.32
C ARG A 18 -2.63 7.45 21.28
N GLN A 19 -3.07 8.05 20.17
CA GLN A 19 -3.74 7.33 19.08
C GLN A 19 -2.79 6.39 18.34
N VAL A 20 -1.52 6.78 18.16
CA VAL A 20 -0.47 5.98 17.51
C VAL A 20 -0.17 4.71 18.33
N VAL A 21 -0.08 4.84 19.66
CA VAL A 21 0.14 3.71 20.58
C VAL A 21 -1.08 2.80 20.73
N LEU A 22 -2.30 3.35 20.55
CA LEU A 22 -3.55 2.57 20.64
C LEU A 22 -3.91 1.82 19.34
N VAL A 23 -3.17 2.01 18.24
CA VAL A 23 -3.40 1.30 16.97
C VAL A 23 -3.45 -0.23 17.11
N PRO A 24 -2.51 -0.92 17.79
CA PRO A 24 -2.57 -2.37 17.98
C PRO A 24 -3.81 -2.84 18.75
N PHE A 25 -4.39 -2.01 19.62
CA PHE A 25 -5.56 -2.42 20.43
C PHE A 25 -6.90 -2.27 19.71
N ARG A 26 -6.91 -1.75 18.47
CA ARG A 26 -8.14 -1.59 17.69
C ARG A 26 -8.37 -2.80 16.79
N ARG A 27 -9.52 -3.47 16.95
CA ARG A 27 -9.97 -4.57 16.06
C ARG A 27 -9.98 -4.18 14.58
N ARG A 28 -10.26 -2.91 14.28
CA ARG A 28 -10.25 -2.36 12.92
C ARG A 28 -8.88 -2.46 12.24
N THR A 29 -7.79 -2.29 12.99
CA THR A 29 -6.41 -2.39 12.48
C THR A 29 -6.13 -3.77 11.88
N TYR A 30 -6.49 -4.83 12.60
CA TYR A 30 -6.32 -6.20 12.11
C TYR A 30 -7.20 -6.49 10.89
N GLY A 31 -8.42 -5.95 10.84
CA GLY A 31 -9.28 -6.06 9.66
C GLY A 31 -8.67 -5.41 8.42
N VAL A 32 -8.04 -4.23 8.57
CA VAL A 32 -7.33 -3.53 7.48
C VAL A 32 -6.09 -4.32 7.06
N ILE A 33 -5.28 -4.80 7.99
CA ILE A 33 -4.09 -5.61 7.68
C ILE A 33 -4.47 -6.90 6.96
N LEU A 34 -5.52 -7.59 7.42
CA LEU A 34 -6.02 -8.81 6.78
C LEU A 34 -6.50 -8.51 5.35
N TYR A 35 -7.25 -7.42 5.16
CA TYR A 35 -7.66 -6.99 3.84
C TYR A 35 -6.47 -6.67 2.92
N LEU A 36 -5.45 -5.97 3.40
CA LEU A 36 -4.21 -5.69 2.65
C LEU A 36 -3.44 -6.98 2.32
N ALA A 37 -3.38 -7.94 3.25
CA ALA A 37 -2.75 -9.23 3.02
C ALA A 37 -3.49 -10.04 1.95
N LEU A 38 -4.84 -10.06 1.98
CA LEU A 38 -5.67 -10.72 0.97
C LEU A 38 -5.70 -9.96 -0.37
N ALA A 39 -5.41 -8.65 -0.38
CA ALA A 39 -5.37 -7.88 -1.61
C ALA A 39 -4.31 -8.37 -2.59
N PHE A 40 -3.23 -8.99 -2.12
CA PHE A 40 -2.22 -9.61 -2.98
C PHE A 40 -2.73 -10.84 -3.75
N PRO A 41 -3.18 -11.94 -3.10
CA PRO A 41 -3.69 -13.11 -3.82
C PRO A 41 -4.97 -12.78 -4.62
N LEU A 42 -5.85 -11.93 -4.11
CA LEU A 42 -7.02 -11.46 -4.87
C LEU A 42 -6.60 -10.63 -6.09
N GLY A 43 -5.62 -9.73 -5.92
CA GLY A 43 -5.06 -8.92 -7.00
C GLY A 43 -4.47 -9.77 -8.12
N ILE A 44 -3.78 -10.88 -7.80
CA ILE A 44 -3.27 -11.83 -8.81
C ILE A 44 -4.45 -12.45 -9.57
N GLY A 45 -5.44 -13.00 -8.87
CA GLY A 45 -6.58 -13.66 -9.50
C GLY A 45 -7.34 -12.71 -10.42
N TYR A 46 -7.58 -11.48 -9.97
CA TYR A 46 -8.28 -10.48 -10.77
C TYR A 46 -7.46 -10.01 -11.98
N PHE A 47 -6.17 -9.74 -11.79
CA PHE A 47 -5.29 -9.30 -12.87
C PHE A 47 -5.15 -10.38 -13.94
N VAL A 48 -4.80 -11.61 -13.55
CA VAL A 48 -4.63 -12.74 -14.47
C VAL A 48 -5.94 -13.03 -15.19
N GLY A 49 -7.06 -13.13 -14.46
CA GLY A 49 -8.37 -13.40 -15.05
C GLY A 49 -8.79 -12.31 -16.05
N THR A 50 -8.56 -11.04 -15.72
CA THR A 50 -8.87 -9.91 -16.61
C THR A 50 -7.99 -9.90 -17.85
N VAL A 51 -6.66 -10.07 -17.70
CA VAL A 51 -5.72 -10.06 -18.82
C VAL A 51 -5.94 -11.25 -19.75
N VAL A 52 -6.15 -12.45 -19.18
CA VAL A 52 -6.43 -13.66 -19.96
C VAL A 52 -7.78 -13.54 -20.66
N GLY A 53 -8.83 -13.10 -19.95
CA GLY A 53 -10.16 -12.92 -20.51
C GLY A 53 -10.20 -11.89 -21.64
N LEU A 54 -9.50 -10.76 -21.48
CA LEU A 54 -9.37 -9.75 -22.54
C LEU A 54 -8.55 -10.28 -23.72
N SER A 55 -7.42 -10.93 -23.47
CA SER A 55 -6.56 -11.47 -24.54
C SER A 55 -7.31 -12.52 -25.36
N LEU A 56 -7.94 -13.50 -24.70
CA LEU A 56 -8.75 -14.52 -25.35
C LEU A 56 -9.95 -13.93 -26.06
N GLY A 57 -10.68 -13.02 -25.40
CA GLY A 57 -11.85 -12.39 -25.99
C GLY A 57 -11.52 -11.58 -27.24
N ILE A 58 -10.42 -10.81 -27.24
CA ILE A 58 -9.97 -10.06 -28.42
C ILE A 58 -9.52 -11.03 -29.53
N SER A 59 -8.69 -12.03 -29.22
CA SER A 59 -8.21 -13.00 -30.22
C SER A 59 -9.33 -13.82 -30.83
N LEU A 60 -10.31 -14.28 -30.04
CA LEU A 60 -11.45 -15.07 -30.53
C LEU A 60 -12.59 -14.19 -31.08
N SER A 61 -12.49 -12.86 -31.05
CA SER A 61 -13.54 -11.98 -31.59
C SER A 61 -13.73 -12.17 -33.08
N VAL A 62 -12.67 -12.54 -33.80
CA VAL A 62 -12.71 -12.91 -35.23
C VAL A 62 -13.66 -14.10 -35.46
N LEU A 63 -13.78 -15.00 -34.47
CA LEU A 63 -14.64 -16.19 -34.53
C LEU A 63 -16.05 -15.92 -33.97
N LEU A 64 -16.42 -14.67 -33.70
CA LEU A 64 -17.65 -14.23 -33.01
C LEU A 64 -17.81 -14.74 -31.56
N ILE A 65 -17.18 -15.85 -31.18
CA ILE A 65 -17.16 -16.43 -29.83
C ILE A 65 -16.35 -15.56 -28.84
N GLY A 66 -15.45 -14.70 -29.32
CA GLY A 66 -14.72 -13.78 -28.45
C GLY A 66 -15.60 -12.70 -27.81
N LEU A 67 -16.70 -12.32 -28.47
CA LEU A 67 -17.60 -11.28 -27.98
C LEU A 67 -18.28 -11.65 -26.64
N PRO A 68 -18.85 -12.86 -26.44
CA PRO A 68 -19.36 -13.27 -25.13
C PRO A 68 -18.25 -13.41 -24.08
N ILE A 69 -17.02 -13.81 -24.45
CA ILE A 69 -15.88 -13.87 -23.53
C ILE A 69 -15.50 -12.47 -23.04
N LEU A 70 -15.43 -11.49 -23.95
CA LEU A 70 -15.22 -10.08 -23.62
C LEU A 70 -16.32 -9.55 -22.70
N ALA A 71 -17.59 -9.80 -23.02
CA ALA A 71 -18.72 -9.36 -22.20
C ALA A 71 -18.68 -9.99 -20.79
N ALA A 72 -18.36 -11.29 -20.69
CA ALA A 72 -18.20 -11.97 -19.41
C ALA A 72 -17.02 -11.41 -18.60
N THR A 73 -15.89 -11.12 -19.26
CA THR A 73 -14.70 -10.55 -18.59
C THR A 73 -14.98 -9.15 -18.07
N LEU A 74 -15.56 -8.28 -18.90
CA LEU A 74 -15.94 -6.91 -18.52
C LEU A 74 -17.01 -6.89 -17.43
N GLY A 75 -18.01 -7.78 -17.51
CA GLY A 75 -19.00 -7.97 -16.45
C GLY A 75 -18.35 -8.45 -15.15
N GLY A 76 -17.39 -9.38 -15.23
CA GLY A 76 -16.60 -9.85 -14.08
C GLY A 76 -15.83 -8.73 -13.40
N VAL A 77 -15.15 -7.88 -14.17
CA VAL A 77 -14.44 -6.68 -13.67
C VAL A 77 -15.39 -5.76 -12.89
N VAL A 78 -16.60 -5.53 -13.41
CA VAL A 78 -17.61 -4.69 -12.76
C VAL A 78 -18.12 -5.32 -11.45
N VAL A 79 -18.37 -6.62 -11.43
CA VAL A 79 -18.80 -7.36 -10.23
C VAL A 79 -17.72 -7.31 -9.15
N VAL A 80 -16.46 -7.56 -9.53
CA VAL A 80 -15.31 -7.46 -8.63
C VAL A 80 -15.19 -6.03 -8.08
N ALA A 81 -15.25 -5.02 -8.93
CA ALA A 81 -15.21 -3.63 -8.50
C ALA A 81 -16.38 -3.29 -7.56
N ALA A 82 -17.58 -3.81 -7.80
CA ALA A 82 -18.72 -3.62 -6.90
C ALA A 82 -18.53 -4.30 -5.53
N ALA A 83 -18.00 -5.52 -5.50
CA ALA A 83 -17.64 -6.20 -4.25
C ALA A 83 -16.61 -5.38 -3.45
N GLU A 84 -15.60 -4.87 -4.14
CA GLU A 84 -14.55 -4.03 -3.55
C GLU A 84 -15.08 -2.68 -3.04
N ARG A 85 -16.09 -2.08 -3.69
CA ARG A 85 -16.80 -0.91 -3.15
C ARG A 85 -17.47 -1.20 -1.81
N VAL A 86 -18.02 -2.40 -1.63
CA VAL A 86 -18.68 -2.79 -0.37
C VAL A 86 -17.64 -2.99 0.73
N VAL A 87 -16.52 -3.64 0.40
CA VAL A 87 -15.40 -3.83 1.32
C VAL A 87 -14.80 -2.49 1.74
N ALA A 88 -14.56 -1.58 0.79
CA ALA A 88 -14.07 -0.24 1.06
C ALA A 88 -15.04 0.59 1.92
N ARG A 89 -16.35 0.52 1.66
CA ARG A 89 -17.38 1.17 2.49
C ARG A 89 -17.38 0.64 3.93
N ARG A 90 -17.37 -0.69 4.10
CA ARG A 90 -17.50 -1.32 5.42
C ARG A 90 -16.24 -1.26 6.27
N LEU A 91 -15.06 -1.49 5.68
CA LEU A 91 -13.80 -1.51 6.42
C LEU A 91 -13.09 -0.16 6.47
N LEU A 92 -13.09 0.58 5.35
CA LEU A 92 -12.31 1.80 5.20
C LEU A 92 -13.16 3.07 5.44
N GLY A 93 -14.49 2.96 5.36
CA GLY A 93 -15.40 4.11 5.54
C GLY A 93 -15.43 5.05 4.32
N ALA A 94 -15.02 4.56 3.15
CA ALA A 94 -15.07 5.33 1.89
C ALA A 94 -16.51 5.53 1.44
N ASP A 95 -16.91 6.74 1.05
CA ASP A 95 -18.26 7.02 0.55
C ASP A 95 -18.33 6.87 -0.97
N ILE A 96 -18.39 5.63 -1.43
CA ILE A 96 -18.45 5.31 -2.86
C ILE A 96 -19.91 5.03 -3.25
N PRO A 97 -20.55 5.87 -4.08
CA PRO A 97 -21.92 5.64 -4.54
C PRO A 97 -22.03 4.37 -5.40
N ALA A 98 -23.25 3.80 -5.48
CA ALA A 98 -23.52 2.68 -6.36
C ALA A 98 -23.34 3.10 -7.84
N PRO A 99 -22.82 2.21 -8.71
CA PRO A 99 -22.61 2.55 -10.10
C PRO A 99 -23.94 2.86 -10.80
N SER A 100 -24.05 4.06 -11.38
CA SER A 100 -25.18 4.48 -12.21
C SER A 100 -24.87 4.21 -13.68
N TRP A 101 -25.57 3.23 -14.27
CA TRP A 101 -25.29 2.79 -15.64
C TRP A 101 -25.99 3.62 -16.72
N GLY A 102 -26.85 4.57 -16.35
CA GLY A 102 -27.53 5.46 -17.31
C GLY A 102 -28.36 4.72 -18.37
N LEU A 103 -28.80 3.49 -18.07
CA LEU A 103 -29.53 2.65 -19.01
C LEU A 103 -30.97 3.16 -19.15
N SER A 104 -31.36 3.53 -20.36
CA SER A 104 -32.76 3.81 -20.72
C SER A 104 -33.39 2.54 -21.28
N GLU A 105 -34.53 2.12 -20.71
CA GLU A 105 -35.31 0.93 -21.12
C GLU A 105 -35.83 1.00 -22.57
N ALA A 106 -35.82 2.19 -23.18
CA ALA A 106 -36.35 2.42 -24.53
C ALA A 106 -35.32 2.29 -25.68
N SER A 107 -34.05 2.01 -25.38
CA SER A 107 -32.96 1.99 -26.38
C SER A 107 -32.73 0.60 -27.01
N ARG A 108 -32.33 0.55 -28.29
CA ARG A 108 -32.00 -0.73 -28.98
C ARG A 108 -30.84 -1.43 -28.27
N LEU A 109 -30.79 -2.76 -28.33
CA LEU A 109 -29.71 -3.59 -27.74
C LEU A 109 -28.31 -3.09 -28.14
N ARG A 110 -28.12 -2.66 -29.40
CA ARG A 110 -26.85 -2.09 -29.88
C ARG A 110 -26.48 -0.80 -29.15
N ASP A 111 -27.45 0.07 -28.91
CA ASP A 111 -27.23 1.36 -28.27
C ASP A 111 -26.98 1.18 -26.77
N GLN A 112 -27.61 0.18 -26.13
CA GLN A 112 -27.27 -0.22 -24.76
C GLN A 112 -25.83 -0.75 -24.64
N VAL A 113 -25.40 -1.62 -25.56
CA VAL A 113 -24.02 -2.15 -25.56
C VAL A 113 -23.00 -1.03 -25.74
N LEU A 114 -23.23 -0.12 -26.68
CA LEU A 114 -22.37 1.06 -26.88
C LEU A 114 -22.35 1.96 -25.65
N THR A 115 -23.50 2.21 -25.04
CA THR A 115 -23.62 3.03 -23.82
C THR A 115 -22.82 2.42 -22.66
N VAL A 116 -22.85 1.09 -22.49
CA VAL A 116 -22.07 0.40 -21.45
C VAL A 116 -20.57 0.42 -21.76
N LEU A 117 -20.18 0.19 -23.02
CA LEU A 117 -18.77 0.12 -23.42
C LEU A 117 -18.07 1.48 -23.37
N THR A 118 -18.81 2.56 -23.64
CA THR A 118 -18.32 3.95 -23.53
C THR A 118 -18.49 4.50 -22.11
N ASN A 119 -19.10 3.76 -21.18
CA ASN A 119 -19.33 4.25 -19.83
C ASN A 119 -18.00 4.40 -19.06
N PRO A 120 -17.69 5.58 -18.48
CA PRO A 120 -16.48 5.79 -17.69
C PRO A 120 -16.40 4.88 -16.46
N VAL A 121 -17.54 4.38 -15.95
CA VAL A 121 -17.59 3.42 -14.83
C VAL A 121 -16.93 2.09 -15.20
N LEU A 122 -17.05 1.63 -16.45
CA LEU A 122 -16.44 0.37 -16.89
C LEU A 122 -14.91 0.50 -16.91
N TRP A 123 -14.40 1.56 -17.55
CA TRP A 123 -12.97 1.83 -17.65
C TRP A 123 -12.34 2.13 -16.29
N GLY A 124 -13.04 2.88 -15.43
CA GLY A 124 -12.64 3.10 -14.05
C GLY A 124 -12.55 1.81 -13.24
N SER A 125 -13.52 0.90 -13.42
CA SER A 125 -13.49 -0.43 -12.79
C SER A 125 -12.33 -1.29 -13.33
N LEU A 126 -12.04 -1.22 -14.62
CA LEU A 126 -10.92 -1.94 -15.23
C LEU A 126 -9.57 -1.46 -14.69
N ILE A 127 -9.36 -0.14 -14.65
CA ILE A 127 -8.14 0.47 -14.08
C ILE A 127 -8.00 0.10 -12.60
N PHE A 128 -9.09 0.16 -11.85
CA PHE A 128 -9.10 -0.24 -10.43
C PHE A 128 -8.69 -1.71 -10.25
N VAL A 129 -9.27 -2.62 -11.02
CA VAL A 129 -8.99 -4.05 -10.92
C VAL A 129 -7.54 -4.37 -11.31
N LEU A 130 -7.02 -3.75 -12.37
CA LEU A 130 -5.63 -3.97 -12.80
C LEU A 130 -4.62 -3.36 -11.81
N SER A 131 -4.90 -2.20 -11.25
CA SER A 131 -4.05 -1.55 -10.24
C SER A 131 -4.08 -2.27 -8.88
N LYS A 132 -5.11 -3.08 -8.61
CA LYS A 132 -5.23 -3.89 -7.38
C LYS A 132 -4.00 -4.76 -7.14
N LEU A 133 -3.41 -5.35 -8.19
CA LEU A 133 -2.22 -6.18 -8.06
C LEU A 133 -1.03 -5.37 -7.52
N ALA A 134 -0.75 -4.20 -8.11
CA ALA A 134 0.37 -3.36 -7.67
C ALA A 134 0.20 -2.90 -6.21
N ILE A 135 -1.02 -2.51 -5.83
CA ILE A 135 -1.36 -2.13 -4.46
C ILE A 135 -1.20 -3.32 -3.51
N GLY A 136 -1.69 -4.49 -3.90
CA GLY A 136 -1.57 -5.73 -3.14
C GLY A 136 -0.12 -6.14 -2.92
N VAL A 137 0.72 -6.09 -3.96
CA VAL A 137 2.17 -6.36 -3.86
C VAL A 137 2.82 -5.40 -2.88
N ALA A 138 2.64 -4.09 -3.05
CA ALA A 138 3.25 -3.09 -2.18
C ALA A 138 2.84 -3.28 -0.70
N ALA A 139 1.54 -3.47 -0.46
CA ALA A 139 1.00 -3.71 0.88
C ALA A 139 1.56 -4.99 1.50
N PHE A 140 1.58 -6.09 0.74
CA PHE A 140 2.08 -7.38 1.19
C PHE A 140 3.59 -7.32 1.50
N THR A 141 4.39 -6.67 0.65
CA THR A 141 5.82 -6.45 0.90
C THR A 141 6.04 -5.68 2.21
N VAL A 142 5.30 -4.59 2.44
CA VAL A 142 5.40 -3.83 3.69
C VAL A 142 5.03 -4.70 4.90
N ILE A 143 3.95 -5.49 4.81
CA ILE A 143 3.56 -6.43 5.87
C ILE A 143 4.70 -7.40 6.17
N VAL A 144 5.24 -8.07 5.14
CA VAL A 144 6.30 -9.07 5.30
C VAL A 144 7.56 -8.43 5.90
N VAL A 145 7.98 -7.26 5.42
CA VAL A 145 9.17 -6.55 5.93
C VAL A 145 8.98 -6.14 7.39
N VAL A 146 7.86 -5.49 7.71
CA VAL A 146 7.55 -5.05 9.08
C VAL A 146 7.50 -6.24 10.04
N LEU A 147 6.85 -7.33 9.63
CA LEU A 147 6.69 -8.50 10.48
C LEU A 147 8.03 -9.24 10.65
N SER A 148 8.80 -9.42 9.57
CA SER A 148 10.08 -10.13 9.61
C SER A 148 11.13 -9.35 10.43
N VAL A 149 11.30 -8.06 10.14
CA VAL A 149 12.26 -7.19 10.84
C VAL A 149 11.80 -6.96 12.28
N GLY A 150 10.52 -6.68 12.48
CA GLY A 150 9.94 -6.42 13.79
C GLY A 150 10.02 -7.62 14.73
N LEU A 151 9.64 -8.83 14.27
CA LEU A 151 9.74 -10.04 15.09
C LEU A 151 11.19 -10.45 15.37
N SER A 152 12.08 -10.29 14.38
CA SER A 152 13.51 -10.54 14.56
C SER A 152 14.04 -9.65 15.69
N LEU A 153 13.92 -8.33 15.55
CA LEU A 153 14.37 -7.38 16.58
C LEU A 153 13.72 -7.61 17.94
N LEU A 154 12.41 -7.88 17.97
CA LEU A 154 11.68 -8.16 19.21
C LEU A 154 12.20 -9.42 19.91
N GLY A 155 12.55 -10.44 19.14
CA GLY A 155 13.13 -11.69 19.62
C GLY A 155 14.61 -11.61 19.99
N ALA A 156 15.32 -10.52 19.68
CA ALA A 156 16.76 -10.37 19.92
C ALA A 156 17.23 -10.79 21.33
N PRO A 157 16.51 -10.50 22.44
CA PRO A 157 16.90 -10.95 23.78
C PRO A 157 16.91 -12.48 23.98
N LEU A 158 16.25 -13.24 23.11
CA LEU A 158 16.16 -14.70 23.24
C LEU A 158 17.35 -15.42 22.60
N TYR A 159 17.98 -14.81 21.59
CA TYR A 159 19.01 -15.46 20.79
C TYR A 159 20.34 -14.68 20.71
N TYR A 160 20.49 -13.58 21.45
CA TYR A 160 21.73 -12.78 21.46
C TYR A 160 22.97 -13.55 21.97
N ASP A 161 22.77 -14.58 22.80
CA ASP A 161 23.84 -15.38 23.42
C ASP A 161 23.98 -16.77 22.78
N MET A 162 23.27 -17.03 21.66
CA MET A 162 23.33 -18.31 20.98
C MET A 162 24.57 -18.38 20.07
N PRO A 163 25.40 -19.44 20.20
CA PRO A 163 26.59 -19.60 19.37
C PRO A 163 26.20 -19.70 17.90
N GLY A 164 26.78 -18.83 17.06
CA GLY A 164 26.55 -18.78 15.62
C GLY A 164 25.42 -17.84 15.15
N THR A 165 24.78 -17.09 16.07
CA THR A 165 23.77 -16.09 15.71
C THR A 165 24.24 -14.69 16.09
N SER A 166 24.62 -13.89 15.09
CA SER A 166 25.03 -12.50 15.30
C SER A 166 23.86 -11.57 15.01
N VAL A 167 23.51 -10.71 15.98
CA VAL A 167 22.43 -9.71 15.84
C VAL A 167 23.05 -8.33 15.74
N GLY A 168 22.88 -7.68 14.60
CA GLY A 168 23.61 -6.45 14.34
C GLY A 168 23.50 -5.93 12.92
N VAL A 169 24.18 -4.80 12.69
CA VAL A 169 24.38 -4.26 11.34
C VAL A 169 25.72 -4.80 10.83
N PHE A 170 25.66 -5.67 9.82
CA PHE A 170 26.85 -6.24 9.19
C PHE A 170 27.14 -5.51 7.89
N LEU A 171 28.18 -4.68 7.91
CA LEU A 171 28.70 -4.05 6.70
C LEU A 171 29.69 -5.02 6.04
N PRO A 172 29.56 -5.33 4.73
CA PRO A 172 30.48 -6.22 4.02
C PRO A 172 31.92 -5.70 4.04
N GLU A 173 32.07 -4.36 3.98
CA GLU A 173 33.34 -3.66 4.11
C GLU A 173 33.16 -2.49 5.07
N PRO A 174 34.11 -2.26 6.01
CA PRO A 174 34.06 -1.08 6.86
C PRO A 174 34.16 0.16 6.00
N ILE A 175 33.12 1.00 5.99
CA ILE A 175 33.15 2.26 5.27
C ILE A 175 34.17 3.16 5.97
N GLN A 176 35.32 3.36 5.33
CA GLN A 176 36.35 4.28 5.77
C GLN A 176 36.24 5.55 4.95
N ARG A 177 35.90 6.66 5.60
CA ARG A 177 35.96 8.00 5.00
C ARG A 177 37.05 8.77 5.69
N GLU A 178 38.12 9.01 4.94
CA GLU A 178 39.16 9.95 5.33
C GLU A 178 38.67 11.35 4.98
N LEU A 179 38.28 12.11 5.99
CA LEU A 179 38.04 13.54 5.81
C LEU A 179 39.37 14.23 6.10
N SER A 180 39.96 14.80 5.06
CA SER A 180 41.12 15.67 5.17
C SER A 180 40.72 17.10 4.83
N LEU A 181 40.97 18.00 5.78
CA LEU A 181 40.90 19.43 5.57
C LEU A 181 42.32 19.94 5.43
N VAL A 182 42.72 20.30 4.21
CA VAL A 182 44.02 20.93 3.95
C VAL A 182 43.80 22.42 3.84
N VAL A 183 44.38 23.18 4.76
CA VAL A 183 44.36 24.65 4.73
C VAL A 183 45.74 25.10 4.23
N PRO A 184 45.83 25.67 3.01
CA PRO A 184 47.08 26.25 2.53
C PRO A 184 47.38 27.53 3.32
N TRP A 185 48.60 27.65 3.84
CA TRP A 185 49.07 28.81 4.59
C TRP A 185 50.45 29.25 4.10
N GLU A 186 50.48 30.33 3.32
CA GLU A 186 51.70 30.86 2.69
C GLU A 186 52.44 29.79 1.87
N GLN A 187 53.56 29.26 2.39
CA GLN A 187 54.39 28.22 1.77
C GLN A 187 54.18 26.82 2.37
N PHE A 188 53.28 26.69 3.35
CA PHE A 188 53.04 25.47 4.11
C PHE A 188 51.62 24.96 3.89
N GLU A 189 51.45 23.64 3.85
CA GLU A 189 50.13 23.00 3.89
C GLU A 189 49.91 22.42 5.28
N VAL A 190 48.90 22.93 5.99
CA VAL A 190 48.49 22.37 7.27
C VAL A 190 47.23 21.53 7.04
N GLY A 191 47.41 20.22 7.07
CA GLY A 191 46.34 19.25 6.93
C GLY A 191 45.86 18.74 8.28
N ILE A 192 44.54 18.71 8.49
CA ILE A 192 43.90 17.95 9.57
C ILE A 192 43.14 16.79 8.91
N SER A 193 43.59 15.56 9.12
CA SER A 193 42.90 14.36 8.65
C SER A 193 42.30 13.57 9.81
N PHE A 194 41.08 13.08 9.60
CA PHE A 194 40.39 12.18 10.52
C PHE A 194 39.75 11.03 9.74
N ILE A 195 39.93 9.82 10.27
CA ILE A 195 39.41 8.60 9.66
C ILE A 195 38.13 8.24 10.38
N VAL A 196 36.99 8.37 9.70
CA VAL A 196 35.70 7.87 10.19
C VAL A 196 35.52 6.45 9.67
N ARG A 197 35.55 5.47 10.57
CA ARG A 197 35.31 4.05 10.26
C ARG A 197 33.94 3.64 10.81
N LEU A 198 33.01 3.30 9.92
CA LEU A 198 31.81 2.57 10.32
C LEU A 198 32.13 1.08 10.30
N THR A 199 32.17 0.44 11.48
CA THR A 199 32.34 -1.01 11.64
C THR A 199 30.98 -1.70 11.74
N SER A 200 30.97 -3.02 11.53
CA SER A 200 29.84 -3.84 11.93
C SER A 200 29.57 -3.67 13.42
N TRP A 201 28.31 -3.50 13.79
CA TRP A 201 27.90 -3.36 15.19
C TRP A 201 27.14 -4.61 15.58
N GLU A 202 27.76 -5.42 16.44
CA GLU A 202 27.19 -6.65 16.98
C GLU A 202 26.80 -6.44 18.45
N VAL A 203 25.61 -6.92 18.80
CA VAL A 203 25.06 -6.80 20.15
C VAL A 203 25.34 -8.09 20.92
N SER A 204 26.35 -8.06 21.77
CA SER A 204 26.75 -9.17 22.65
C SER A 204 26.33 -8.98 24.12
N THR A 205 25.59 -7.91 24.42
CA THR A 205 25.20 -7.56 25.79
C THR A 205 23.68 -7.52 25.93
N LEU A 206 23.18 -7.96 27.08
CA LEU A 206 21.75 -7.97 27.41
C LEU A 206 21.09 -6.57 27.28
N PRO A 207 21.70 -5.46 27.75
CA PRO A 207 21.14 -4.12 27.54
C PRO A 207 21.02 -3.74 26.07
N GLY A 208 22.00 -4.10 25.25
CA GLY A 208 21.93 -3.88 23.80
C GLY A 208 20.82 -4.70 23.16
N ALA A 209 20.61 -5.95 23.59
CA ALA A 209 19.56 -6.81 23.07
C ALA A 209 18.16 -6.29 23.44
N LEU A 210 18.01 -5.73 24.65
CA LEU A 210 16.79 -5.03 25.07
C LEU A 210 16.53 -3.77 24.24
N LEU A 211 17.55 -2.98 23.92
CA LEU A 211 17.41 -1.82 23.03
C LEU A 211 16.94 -2.24 21.63
N LEU A 212 17.49 -3.33 21.08
CA LEU A 212 17.01 -3.89 19.82
C LEU A 212 15.55 -4.36 19.90
N SER A 213 15.15 -4.98 21.01
CA SER A 213 13.76 -5.38 21.24
C SER A 213 12.80 -4.19 21.28
N VAL A 214 13.18 -3.11 21.97
CA VAL A 214 12.42 -1.85 21.99
C VAL A 214 12.32 -1.26 20.58
N LEU A 215 13.41 -1.29 19.81
CA LEU A 215 13.42 -0.86 18.42
C LEU A 215 12.51 -1.73 17.55
N GLY A 216 12.46 -3.04 17.78
CA GLY A 216 11.53 -3.97 17.14
C GLY A 216 10.07 -3.63 17.41
N VAL A 217 9.72 -3.33 18.67
CA VAL A 217 8.39 -2.84 19.04
C VAL A 217 8.05 -1.54 18.31
N PHE A 218 9.01 -0.60 18.23
CA PHE A 218 8.83 0.64 17.50
C PHE A 218 8.59 0.41 15.99
N VAL A 219 9.35 -0.49 15.37
CA VAL A 219 9.18 -0.88 13.96
C VAL A 219 7.79 -1.50 13.71
N LEU A 220 7.33 -2.38 14.61
CA LEU A 220 5.99 -2.99 14.50
C LEU A 220 4.88 -1.94 14.62
N LEU A 221 5.00 -1.02 15.59
CA LEU A 221 4.03 0.06 15.77
C LEU A 221 4.01 1.01 14.57
N LEU A 222 5.18 1.43 14.10
CA LEU A 222 5.32 2.29 12.92
C LEU A 222 4.76 1.60 11.69
N GLY A 223 5.08 0.32 11.48
CA GLY A 223 4.57 -0.48 10.38
C GLY A 223 3.05 -0.63 10.39
N MET A 224 2.44 -0.88 11.55
CA MET A 224 0.96 -0.88 11.69
C MET A 224 0.34 0.47 11.32
N ASN A 225 1.00 1.57 11.69
CA ASN A 225 0.54 2.92 11.32
C ASN A 225 0.67 3.17 9.81
N ILE A 226 1.76 2.74 9.20
CA ILE A 226 1.95 2.81 7.73
C ILE A 226 0.87 1.99 7.01
N LEU A 227 0.57 0.77 7.47
CA LEU A 227 -0.45 -0.09 6.87
C LEU A 227 -1.86 0.46 7.01
N THR A 228 -2.18 1.07 8.16
CA THR A 228 -3.47 1.73 8.36
C THR A 228 -3.61 2.99 7.51
N ALA A 229 -2.54 3.77 7.34
CA ALA A 229 -2.49 4.88 6.38
C ALA A 229 -2.61 4.38 4.93
N GLY A 230 -1.99 3.25 4.59
CA GLY A 230 -2.12 2.58 3.30
C GLY A 230 -3.57 2.20 2.97
N GLY A 231 -4.34 1.79 3.99
CA GLY A 231 -5.79 1.57 3.85
C GLY A 231 -6.54 2.82 3.40
N TRP A 232 -6.16 4.00 3.88
CA TRP A 232 -6.75 5.28 3.43
C TRP A 232 -6.38 5.60 1.98
N ILE A 233 -5.13 5.35 1.57
CA ILE A 233 -4.71 5.51 0.17
C ILE A 233 -5.52 4.59 -0.75
N CYS A 234 -5.76 3.34 -0.33
CA CYS A 234 -6.61 2.41 -1.07
C CYS A 234 -8.05 2.91 -1.19
N ALA A 235 -8.61 3.46 -0.12
CA ALA A 235 -9.95 4.06 -0.12
C ALA A 235 -10.04 5.23 -1.10
N ARG A 236 -9.06 6.14 -1.06
CA ARG A 236 -9.01 7.30 -1.96
C ARG A 236 -8.83 6.87 -3.42
N TRP A 237 -8.00 5.87 -3.68
CA TRP A 237 -7.83 5.32 -5.03
C TRP A 237 -9.12 4.69 -5.55
N ALA A 238 -9.85 3.97 -4.70
CA ALA A 238 -11.17 3.44 -5.03
C ALA A 238 -12.17 4.55 -5.34
N GLU A 239 -12.19 5.65 -4.59
CA GLU A 239 -13.04 6.81 -4.89
C GLU A 239 -12.71 7.43 -6.24
N LEU A 240 -11.42 7.68 -6.53
CA LEU A 240 -10.97 8.30 -7.78
C LEU A 240 -11.33 7.47 -9.02
N THR A 241 -11.15 6.16 -8.93
CA THR A 241 -11.36 5.25 -10.07
C THR A 241 -12.81 4.83 -10.23
N LEU A 242 -13.56 4.68 -9.12
CA LEU A 242 -14.90 4.11 -9.13
C LEU A 242 -16.03 5.15 -9.04
N SER A 243 -15.70 6.43 -8.83
CA SER A 243 -16.65 7.56 -8.85
C SER A 243 -16.20 8.66 -9.84
N PRO A 244 -16.25 8.40 -11.17
CA PRO A 244 -15.78 9.36 -12.18
C PRO A 244 -16.58 10.69 -12.27
N GLY A 245 -17.63 10.88 -11.45
CA GLY A 245 -18.55 12.02 -11.54
C GLY A 245 -18.46 13.10 -10.44
N LYS A 246 -17.50 13.03 -9.50
CA LYS A 246 -17.39 14.02 -8.40
C LYS A 246 -16.32 15.11 -8.61
N THR A 247 -15.56 15.10 -9.71
CA THR A 247 -14.51 16.09 -10.00
C THR A 247 -14.98 17.36 -10.72
N ALA A 248 -16.22 17.79 -10.48
CA ALA A 248 -16.68 19.12 -10.89
C ALA A 248 -17.75 19.67 -9.93
N ARG A 249 -17.33 20.03 -8.71
CA ARG A 249 -17.82 21.21 -7.96
C ARG A 249 -17.02 21.41 -6.69
#